data_AF-A0A381I4B7-F1
#
_entry.id   AF-A0A381I4B7-F1
#
_cell.length_a   1.000
_cell.length_b   1.000
_cell.length_c   1.000
_cell.angle_alpha   90.00
_cell.angle_beta   90.00
_cell.angle_gamma   90.00
#
_symmetry.space_group_name_H-M   'P 1'
#
loop_
_entity.id
_entity.type
_entity.pdbx_description
1 polymer ?
#
loop_
_entity_poly.entity_id
_entity_poly.type
_entity_poly.pdbx_seq_one_letter_code
_entity_poly.pdbx_strand_id
1 'polypeptide(L)'
;MIEDLKVGVLGEHASNLGGIIAKQIGEEVNVPSYIVDPVVVDELEDVARISGMPEISRASVVHALNQKAIARRYAREINKKYEDINLIVAHMGGGVSVGAHKNGKIVDVANALDGEGPFSPERSGGLPVGALVKMCFSGKYTQDEIKKKIKGNGGLVAYLNTNDAREVEERIEAGDEKAKLVYEAMAYQISKEIGASAAVLKGDVKAILLTGGIAYSKNVYRNDCR
;
A
#
# COMPACT_ATOMS: atom_id res chain seq x y z
N MET A 1 17.82 -7.86 -13.39
CA MET A 1 16.34 -7.98 -13.36
C MET A 1 15.86 -9.38 -12.99
N ILE A 2 16.00 -10.41 -13.84
CA ILE A 2 15.46 -11.76 -13.51
C ILE A 2 16.07 -12.31 -12.22
N GLU A 3 17.38 -12.15 -12.05
CA GLU A 3 18.05 -12.54 -10.81
C GLU A 3 17.51 -11.74 -9.61
N ASP A 4 17.39 -10.42 -9.74
CA ASP A 4 16.84 -9.56 -8.69
C ASP A 4 15.41 -9.97 -8.27
N LEU A 5 14.58 -10.40 -9.22
CA LEU A 5 13.22 -10.91 -8.97
C LEU A 5 13.22 -12.26 -8.26
N LYS A 6 14.19 -13.14 -8.56
CA LYS A 6 14.34 -14.45 -7.91
C LYS A 6 14.79 -14.31 -6.46
N VAL A 7 15.76 -13.44 -6.19
CA VAL A 7 16.30 -13.24 -4.84
C VAL A 7 15.50 -12.23 -4.01
N GLY A 8 14.61 -11.46 -4.64
CA GLY A 8 13.74 -10.52 -3.96
C GLY A 8 14.48 -9.37 -3.27
N VAL A 9 15.44 -8.73 -3.97
CA VAL A 9 16.34 -7.69 -3.41
C VAL A 9 15.60 -6.60 -2.62
N LEU A 10 14.41 -6.21 -3.08
CA LEU A 10 13.57 -5.17 -2.47
C LEU A 10 12.27 -5.73 -1.87
N GLY A 11 12.25 -7.03 -1.56
CA GLY A 11 11.14 -7.72 -0.92
C GLY A 11 10.63 -8.92 -1.72
N GLU A 12 10.24 -9.96 -0.98
CA GLU A 12 9.55 -11.13 -1.53
C GLU A 12 8.04 -10.87 -1.66
N HIS A 13 7.52 -10.99 -2.86
CA HIS A 13 6.08 -10.88 -3.14
C HIS A 13 5.70 -11.74 -4.35
N ALA A 14 4.45 -12.23 -4.38
CA ALA A 14 3.96 -13.08 -5.46
C ALA A 14 4.09 -12.44 -6.86
N SER A 15 4.05 -11.10 -6.93
CA SER A 15 4.26 -10.33 -8.15
C SER A 15 5.65 -10.53 -8.78
N ASN A 16 6.66 -10.93 -8.02
CA ASN A 16 8.02 -11.13 -8.55
C ASN A 16 8.03 -12.22 -9.63
N LEU A 17 7.13 -13.20 -9.52
CA LEU A 17 6.96 -14.29 -10.50
C LEU A 17 6.50 -13.77 -11.87
N GLY A 18 5.73 -12.67 -11.92
CA GLY A 18 5.15 -12.16 -13.16
C GLY A 18 6.22 -11.83 -14.21
N GLY A 19 7.33 -11.25 -13.79
CA GLY A 19 8.46 -10.95 -14.67
C GLY A 19 9.18 -12.17 -15.20
N ILE A 20 9.32 -13.19 -14.37
CA ILE A 20 9.99 -14.45 -14.71
C ILE A 20 9.14 -15.21 -15.74
N ILE A 21 7.82 -15.32 -15.49
CA ILE A 21 6.88 -15.97 -16.39
C ILE A 21 6.81 -15.23 -17.74
N ALA A 22 6.71 -13.90 -17.72
CA ALA A 22 6.66 -13.10 -18.95
C ALA A 22 7.94 -13.24 -19.79
N LYS A 23 9.10 -13.37 -19.14
CA LYS A 23 10.38 -13.60 -19.82
C LYS A 23 10.41 -14.97 -20.48
N GLN A 24 10.01 -16.02 -19.77
CA GLN A 24 9.96 -17.38 -20.30
C GLN A 24 9.03 -17.48 -21.52
N ILE A 25 7.80 -16.97 -21.41
CA ILE A 25 6.84 -16.96 -22.53
C ILE A 25 7.40 -16.18 -23.73
N GLY A 26 7.98 -15.00 -23.48
CA GLY A 26 8.54 -14.16 -24.55
C GLY A 26 9.69 -14.83 -25.30
N GLU A 27 10.53 -15.61 -24.61
CA GLU A 27 11.60 -16.40 -25.22
C GLU A 27 11.05 -17.56 -26.05
N GLU A 28 10.00 -18.24 -25.60
CA GLU A 28 9.34 -19.33 -26.33
C GLU A 28 8.74 -18.87 -27.67
N VAL A 29 8.20 -17.65 -27.73
CA VAL A 29 7.55 -17.10 -28.95
C VAL A 29 8.39 -16.06 -29.68
N ASN A 30 9.63 -15.82 -29.26
CA ASN A 30 10.56 -14.83 -29.83
C ASN A 30 9.99 -13.39 -29.91
N VAL A 31 9.31 -12.96 -28.85
CA VAL A 31 8.75 -11.60 -28.71
C VAL A 31 9.35 -10.92 -27.48
N PRO A 32 9.73 -9.62 -27.56
CA PRO A 32 10.20 -8.88 -26.39
C PRO A 32 9.14 -8.82 -25.29
N SER A 33 9.55 -9.05 -24.04
CA SER A 33 8.71 -8.90 -22.85
C SER A 33 9.17 -7.76 -21.98
N TYR A 34 8.20 -7.05 -21.40
CA TYR A 34 8.44 -5.85 -20.59
C TYR A 34 7.62 -5.92 -19.30
N ILE A 35 8.18 -5.41 -18.21
CA ILE A 35 7.45 -5.12 -16.97
C ILE A 35 7.42 -3.60 -16.85
N VAL A 36 6.22 -3.07 -16.63
CA VAL A 36 6.02 -1.64 -16.40
C VAL A 36 5.45 -1.43 -15.02
N ASP A 37 5.85 -0.34 -14.35
CA ASP A 37 5.41 0.03 -13.02
C ASP A 37 5.49 -1.14 -11.99
N PRO A 38 6.69 -1.71 -11.75
CA PRO A 38 6.87 -2.81 -10.79
C PRO A 38 6.47 -2.41 -9.36
N VAL A 39 6.37 -3.37 -8.44
CA VAL A 39 5.95 -3.13 -7.04
C VAL A 39 6.83 -2.12 -6.31
N VAL A 40 8.08 -1.99 -6.74
CA VAL A 40 9.00 -0.97 -6.26
C VAL A 40 9.31 -0.02 -7.40
N VAL A 41 8.69 1.16 -7.36
CA VAL A 41 9.02 2.30 -8.23
C VAL A 41 9.49 3.41 -7.32
N ASP A 42 10.77 3.72 -7.42
CA ASP A 42 11.37 4.76 -6.59
C ASP A 42 11.32 6.12 -7.30
N GLU A 43 10.32 6.89 -6.93
CA GLU A 43 10.09 8.26 -7.40
C GLU A 43 10.05 9.26 -6.24
N LEU A 44 10.46 8.82 -5.03
CA LEU A 44 10.43 9.65 -3.84
C LEU A 44 11.31 10.90 -4.02
N GLU A 45 10.80 12.05 -3.58
CA GLU A 45 11.64 13.23 -3.40
C GLU A 45 12.69 12.96 -2.31
N ASP A 46 13.87 13.59 -2.41
CA ASP A 46 14.99 13.30 -1.49
C ASP A 46 14.61 13.52 -0.02
N VAL A 47 13.79 14.53 0.26
CA VAL A 47 13.29 14.80 1.62
C VAL A 47 12.40 13.66 2.15
N ALA A 48 11.66 12.98 1.29
CA ALA A 48 10.79 11.86 1.67
C ALA A 48 11.58 10.59 2.01
N ARG A 49 12.87 10.53 1.67
CA ARG A 49 13.75 9.37 1.97
C ARG A 49 14.26 9.38 3.42
N ILE A 50 14.31 10.55 4.05
CA ILE A 50 14.87 10.72 5.38
C ILE A 50 13.91 10.13 6.42
N SER A 51 14.34 9.09 7.13
CA SER A 51 13.51 8.38 8.13
C SER A 51 13.63 8.95 9.55
N GLY A 52 14.68 9.72 9.83
CA GLY A 52 15.08 10.13 11.18
C GLY A 52 16.21 9.29 11.81
N MET A 53 16.63 8.20 11.17
CA MET A 53 17.80 7.39 11.57
C MET A 53 18.72 7.17 10.36
N PRO A 54 20.00 7.61 10.38
CA PRO A 54 20.88 7.54 9.21
C PRO A 54 21.07 6.14 8.62
N GLU A 55 20.99 5.11 9.46
CA GLU A 55 21.14 3.70 9.09
C GLU A 55 19.90 3.13 8.37
N ILE A 56 18.76 3.85 8.40
CA ILE A 56 17.49 3.40 7.85
C ILE A 56 16.98 4.44 6.86
N SER A 57 16.79 4.07 5.60
CA SER A 57 16.14 4.93 4.61
C SER A 57 14.69 4.50 4.40
N ARG A 58 13.79 5.46 4.13
CA ARG A 58 12.45 5.13 3.66
C ARG A 58 12.51 4.53 2.25
N ALA A 59 11.65 3.55 1.99
CA ALA A 59 11.60 2.83 0.71
C ALA A 59 10.21 2.93 0.08
N SER A 60 10.15 3.14 -1.23
CA SER A 60 8.90 3.18 -1.99
C SER A 60 8.44 1.77 -2.33
N VAL A 61 7.58 1.18 -1.50
CA VAL A 61 6.96 -0.12 -1.78
C VAL A 61 5.45 0.04 -1.84
N VAL A 62 4.91 -0.02 -3.06
CA VAL A 62 3.57 0.48 -3.37
C VAL A 62 2.91 -0.34 -4.48
N HIS A 63 1.61 -0.20 -4.64
CA HIS A 63 0.85 -0.76 -5.76
C HIS A 63 1.02 0.11 -7.03
N ALA A 64 2.27 0.37 -7.46
CA ALA A 64 2.61 1.37 -8.48
C ALA A 64 1.82 1.20 -9.78
N LEU A 65 1.75 -0.03 -10.31
CA LEU A 65 0.95 -0.36 -11.49
C LEU A 65 -0.50 0.10 -11.36
N ASN A 66 -1.17 -0.28 -10.27
CA ASN A 66 -2.57 0.05 -10.06
C ASN A 66 -2.76 1.56 -9.87
N GLN A 67 -1.95 2.18 -9.01
CA GLN A 67 -2.06 3.60 -8.72
C GLN A 67 -1.84 4.45 -9.98
N LYS A 68 -0.79 4.17 -10.75
CA LYS A 68 -0.51 4.89 -12.01
C LYS A 68 -1.53 4.59 -13.10
N ALA A 69 -2.05 3.36 -13.19
CA ALA A 69 -3.11 3.04 -14.16
C ALA A 69 -4.39 3.85 -13.90
N ILE A 70 -4.81 3.95 -12.64
CA ILE A 70 -5.98 4.73 -12.24
C ILE A 70 -5.74 6.23 -12.41
N ALA A 71 -4.56 6.73 -12.03
CA ALA A 71 -4.19 8.13 -12.24
C ALA A 71 -4.22 8.53 -13.72
N ARG A 72 -3.63 7.72 -14.60
CA ARG A 72 -3.65 7.94 -16.06
C ARG A 72 -5.06 7.84 -16.64
N ARG A 73 -5.89 6.94 -16.13
CA ARG A 73 -7.29 6.82 -16.53
C ARG A 73 -8.07 8.09 -16.16
N TYR A 74 -8.00 8.52 -14.91
CA TYR A 74 -8.67 9.73 -14.44
C TYR A 74 -8.22 10.97 -15.23
N ALA A 75 -6.92 11.12 -15.49
CA ALA A 75 -6.39 12.21 -16.30
C ALA A 75 -7.05 12.27 -17.69
N ARG A 76 -7.19 11.11 -18.37
CA ARG A 76 -7.89 11.01 -19.65
C ARG A 76 -9.37 11.38 -19.55
N GLU A 77 -10.06 10.92 -18.50
CA GLU A 77 -11.49 11.23 -18.29
C GLU A 77 -11.75 12.74 -18.14
N ILE A 78 -10.78 13.50 -17.64
CA ILE A 78 -10.87 14.97 -17.52
C ILE A 78 -10.13 15.73 -18.63
N ASN A 79 -9.75 15.05 -19.73
CA ASN A 79 -8.98 15.61 -20.85
C ASN A 79 -7.68 16.33 -20.43
N LYS A 80 -6.95 15.78 -19.46
CA LYS A 80 -5.63 16.26 -19.03
C LYS A 80 -4.57 15.17 -19.20
N LYS A 81 -3.29 15.57 -19.16
CA LYS A 81 -2.18 14.63 -19.01
C LYS A 81 -1.95 14.35 -17.53
N TYR A 82 -1.46 13.15 -17.22
CA TYR A 82 -1.15 12.75 -15.84
C TYR A 82 -0.02 13.61 -15.25
N GLU A 83 0.86 14.10 -16.11
CA GLU A 83 1.99 14.97 -15.78
C GLU A 83 1.57 16.42 -15.43
N ASP A 84 0.33 16.81 -15.76
CA ASP A 84 -0.19 18.17 -15.57
C ASP A 84 -1.05 18.32 -14.29
N ILE A 85 -1.16 17.26 -13.47
CA ILE A 85 -2.03 17.24 -12.29
C ILE A 85 -1.37 16.55 -11.09
N ASN A 86 -1.81 16.96 -9.91
CA ASN A 86 -1.45 16.34 -8.64
C ASN A 86 -2.63 15.52 -8.12
N LEU A 87 -2.36 14.29 -7.69
CA LEU A 87 -3.38 13.32 -7.27
C LEU A 87 -2.94 12.64 -5.98
N ILE A 88 -3.92 12.18 -5.20
CA ILE A 88 -3.67 11.21 -4.13
C ILE A 88 -4.34 9.93 -4.55
N VAL A 89 -3.63 8.79 -4.51
CA VAL A 89 -4.21 7.50 -4.89
C VAL A 89 -4.09 6.53 -3.72
N ALA A 90 -5.23 6.13 -3.16
CA ALA A 90 -5.33 5.13 -2.12
C ALA A 90 -5.74 3.78 -2.74
N HIS A 91 -4.80 2.85 -2.79
CA HIS A 91 -5.07 1.47 -3.14
C HIS A 91 -5.43 0.68 -1.88
N MET A 92 -6.56 -0.01 -1.90
CA MET A 92 -7.09 -0.78 -0.78
C MET A 92 -7.44 -2.21 -1.22
N GLY A 93 -6.51 -3.14 -0.97
CA GLY A 93 -6.65 -4.58 -1.19
C GLY A 93 -6.09 -5.35 0.00
N GLY A 94 -5.48 -6.52 -0.22
CA GLY A 94 -4.77 -7.25 0.86
C GLY A 94 -3.65 -6.43 1.52
N GLY A 95 -3.02 -5.55 0.72
CA GLY A 95 -2.23 -4.42 1.18
C GLY A 95 -2.95 -3.09 0.95
N VAL A 96 -2.62 -2.08 1.75
CA VAL A 96 -3.12 -0.71 1.60
C VAL A 96 -1.95 0.24 1.41
N SER A 97 -2.02 1.10 0.39
CA SER A 97 -1.00 2.13 0.15
C SER A 97 -1.64 3.43 -0.35
N VAL A 98 -1.18 4.55 0.18
CA VAL A 98 -1.60 5.89 -0.23
C VAL A 98 -0.38 6.61 -0.82
N GLY A 99 -0.44 6.92 -2.11
CA GLY A 99 0.64 7.64 -2.80
C GLY A 99 0.27 9.10 -3.02
N ALA A 100 1.22 10.00 -2.80
CA ALA A 100 1.17 11.38 -3.26
C ALA A 100 1.75 11.46 -4.68
N HIS A 101 0.90 11.70 -5.67
CA HIS A 101 1.30 11.79 -7.07
C HIS A 101 1.45 13.26 -7.46
N LYS A 102 2.66 13.65 -7.86
CA LYS A 102 2.99 15.01 -8.32
C LYS A 102 3.54 14.95 -9.73
N ASN A 103 2.85 15.62 -10.66
CA ASN A 103 3.27 15.72 -12.06
C ASN A 103 3.69 14.36 -12.68
N GLY A 104 2.87 13.33 -12.50
CA GLY A 104 3.12 12.01 -13.07
C GLY A 104 3.97 11.06 -12.22
N LYS A 105 4.52 11.50 -11.08
CA LYS A 105 5.44 10.73 -10.22
C LYS A 105 4.88 10.51 -8.82
N ILE A 106 5.18 9.36 -8.21
CA ILE A 106 4.83 9.08 -6.80
C ILE A 106 5.95 9.64 -5.90
N VAL A 107 5.77 10.88 -5.43
CA VAL A 107 6.82 11.64 -4.72
C VAL A 107 6.91 11.36 -3.23
N ASP A 108 5.84 10.79 -2.65
CA ASP A 108 5.84 10.27 -1.29
C ASP A 108 4.87 9.08 -1.20
N VAL A 109 5.32 8.02 -0.53
CA VAL A 109 4.51 6.85 -0.17
C VAL A 109 5.16 6.09 0.98
N ALA A 110 4.35 5.43 1.79
CA ALA A 110 4.79 4.50 2.82
C ALA A 110 5.36 3.19 2.21
N ASN A 111 6.27 2.52 2.92
CA ASN A 111 6.55 1.11 2.68
C ASN A 111 5.35 0.26 3.14
N ALA A 112 4.37 0.10 2.25
CA ALA A 112 3.14 -0.63 2.55
C ALA A 112 3.36 -2.12 2.80
N LEU A 113 4.55 -2.68 2.53
CA LEU A 113 4.85 -4.11 2.64
C LEU A 113 5.44 -4.48 4.00
N ASP A 114 6.46 -3.75 4.46
CA ASP A 114 7.27 -4.08 5.64
C ASP A 114 6.93 -3.25 6.88
N GLY A 115 5.79 -2.56 6.85
CA GLY A 115 5.24 -1.89 8.03
C GLY A 115 5.51 -0.39 8.05
N GLU A 116 4.74 0.35 7.25
CA GLU A 116 4.54 1.79 7.34
C GLU A 116 3.11 2.13 6.86
N GLY A 117 2.64 3.34 7.14
CA GLY A 117 1.30 3.79 6.74
C GLY A 117 0.16 3.07 7.48
N PRO A 118 -1.06 3.08 6.92
CA PRO A 118 -2.22 2.41 7.50
C PRO A 118 -2.03 0.90 7.58
N PHE A 119 -2.60 0.26 8.60
CA PHE A 119 -2.75 -1.20 8.58
C PHE A 119 -3.71 -1.63 7.47
N SER A 120 -3.56 -2.87 7.02
CA SER A 120 -4.36 -3.46 5.93
C SER A 120 -5.02 -4.76 6.40
N PRO A 121 -5.70 -5.53 5.53
CA PRO A 121 -6.18 -6.85 5.91
C PRO A 121 -5.11 -7.78 6.48
N GLU A 122 -3.91 -7.78 5.90
CA GLU A 122 -2.85 -8.74 6.24
C GLU A 122 -1.60 -8.12 6.87
N ARG A 123 -1.54 -6.79 7.01
CA ARG A 123 -0.33 -6.08 7.44
C ARG A 123 -0.60 -5.18 8.63
N SER A 124 0.38 -5.06 9.52
CA SER A 124 0.23 -4.29 10.77
C SER A 124 0.17 -2.78 10.57
N GLY A 125 0.64 -2.26 9.42
CA GLY A 125 0.90 -0.83 9.24
C GLY A 125 1.94 -0.30 10.23
N GLY A 126 1.94 1.01 10.43
CA GLY A 126 2.80 1.69 11.40
C GLY A 126 2.46 1.33 12.86
N LEU A 127 3.49 1.06 13.65
CA LEU A 127 3.38 0.69 15.07
C LEU A 127 4.18 1.66 15.97
N PRO A 128 3.84 1.77 17.27
CA PRO A 128 4.68 2.48 18.22
C PRO A 128 6.07 1.84 18.32
N VAL A 129 7.09 2.52 17.82
CA VAL A 129 8.46 1.98 17.65
C VAL A 129 9.05 1.45 18.95
N GLY A 130 8.86 2.14 20.08
CA GLY A 130 9.35 1.68 21.39
C GLY A 130 8.67 0.39 21.87
N ALA A 131 7.39 0.20 21.57
CA ALA A 131 6.68 -1.03 21.90
C ALA A 131 7.13 -2.20 21.01
N LEU A 132 7.36 -1.95 19.72
CA LEU A 132 7.91 -2.94 18.80
C LEU A 132 9.31 -3.38 19.24
N VAL A 133 10.20 -2.45 19.59
CA VAL A 133 11.54 -2.74 20.13
C VAL A 133 11.42 -3.62 21.38
N LYS A 134 10.58 -3.23 22.35
CA LYS A 134 10.37 -4.03 23.57
C LYS A 134 9.89 -5.46 23.24
N MET A 135 9.04 -5.61 22.24
CA MET A 135 8.55 -6.92 21.79
C MET A 135 9.67 -7.77 21.17
N CYS A 136 10.47 -7.19 20.28
CA CYS A 136 11.61 -7.84 19.64
C CYS A 136 12.65 -8.35 20.66
N PHE A 137 12.91 -7.59 21.72
CA PHE A 137 13.91 -7.93 22.75
C PHE A 137 13.32 -8.60 23.99
N SER A 138 12.06 -9.03 23.94
CA SER A 138 11.39 -9.68 25.07
C SER A 138 11.84 -11.13 25.33
N GLY A 139 12.57 -11.74 24.39
CA GLY A 139 12.89 -13.18 24.39
C GLY A 139 11.72 -14.09 24.00
N LYS A 140 10.54 -13.53 23.69
CA LYS A 140 9.33 -14.30 23.32
C LYS A 140 9.16 -14.57 21.83
N TYR A 141 9.82 -13.78 20.98
CA TYR A 141 9.63 -13.84 19.54
C TYR A 141 10.98 -13.82 18.85
N THR A 142 11.09 -14.63 17.81
CA THR A 142 12.16 -14.60 16.83
C THR A 142 11.91 -13.48 15.81
N GLN A 143 12.96 -13.11 15.08
CA GLN A 143 12.85 -12.12 14.00
C GLN A 143 11.81 -12.51 12.95
N ASP A 144 11.74 -13.79 12.58
CA ASP A 144 10.80 -14.28 11.56
C ASP A 144 9.35 -14.25 12.05
N GLU A 145 9.12 -14.50 13.34
CA GLU A 145 7.79 -14.36 13.94
C GLU A 145 7.32 -12.91 13.96
N ILE A 146 8.22 -11.97 14.26
CA ILE A 146 7.92 -10.54 14.19
C ILE A 146 7.62 -10.13 12.75
N LYS A 147 8.44 -10.57 11.77
CA LYS A 147 8.19 -10.30 10.35
C LYS A 147 6.82 -10.81 9.91
N LYS A 148 6.42 -12.02 10.31
CA LYS A 148 5.08 -12.56 10.01
C LYS A 148 3.96 -11.75 10.65
N LYS A 149 4.16 -11.21 11.85
CA LYS A 149 3.17 -10.32 12.50
C LYS A 149 3.02 -8.98 11.78
N ILE A 150 4.10 -8.48 11.20
CA ILE A 150 4.08 -7.25 10.39
C ILE A 150 3.43 -7.52 9.03
N LYS A 151 3.76 -8.66 8.41
CA LYS A 151 3.34 -9.04 7.06
C LYS A 151 2.79 -10.47 7.04
N GLY A 152 1.50 -10.60 6.73
CA GLY A 152 0.77 -11.87 6.58
C GLY A 152 -0.16 -12.17 7.76
N ASN A 153 0.25 -11.85 8.98
CA ASN A 153 -0.54 -12.05 10.21
C ASN A 153 -0.80 -10.72 10.96
N GLY A 154 -0.78 -9.59 10.25
CA GLY A 154 -1.10 -8.28 10.79
C GLY A 154 -2.56 -7.90 10.55
N GLY A 155 -2.94 -6.68 10.94
CA GLY A 155 -4.17 -6.07 10.45
C GLY A 155 -5.47 -6.81 10.82
N LEU A 156 -6.41 -6.90 9.88
CA LEU A 156 -7.69 -7.60 10.08
C LEU A 156 -7.48 -9.08 10.46
N VAL A 157 -6.49 -9.75 9.88
CA VAL A 157 -6.14 -11.13 10.24
C VAL A 157 -5.78 -11.21 11.73
N ALA A 158 -4.94 -10.30 12.22
CA ALA A 158 -4.54 -10.28 13.63
C ALA A 158 -5.72 -10.04 14.60
N TYR A 159 -6.66 -9.18 14.22
CA TYR A 159 -7.76 -8.76 15.10
C TYR A 159 -9.00 -9.64 15.01
N LEU A 160 -9.35 -10.09 13.80
CA LEU A 160 -10.63 -10.70 13.44
C LEU A 160 -10.50 -12.10 12.84
N ASN A 161 -9.27 -12.57 12.61
CA ASN A 161 -8.96 -13.88 12.02
C ASN A 161 -9.53 -14.05 10.60
N THR A 162 -9.61 -12.97 9.83
CA THR A 162 -9.98 -12.98 8.41
C THR A 162 -9.30 -11.82 7.68
N ASN A 163 -8.96 -12.03 6.41
CA ASN A 163 -8.53 -10.98 5.48
C ASN A 163 -9.65 -10.56 4.51
N ASP A 164 -10.83 -11.21 4.58
CA ASP A 164 -11.95 -10.91 3.69
C ASP A 164 -12.78 -9.75 4.26
N ALA A 165 -12.69 -8.60 3.60
CA ALA A 165 -13.45 -7.42 3.96
C ALA A 165 -14.98 -7.65 3.91
N ARG A 166 -15.47 -8.55 3.04
CA ARG A 166 -16.90 -8.87 2.93
C ARG A 166 -17.39 -9.61 4.17
N GLU A 167 -16.60 -10.55 4.67
CA GLU A 167 -16.91 -11.27 5.91
C GLU A 167 -16.94 -10.30 7.11
N VAL A 168 -16.01 -9.33 7.15
CA VAL A 168 -16.01 -8.29 8.20
C VAL A 168 -17.29 -7.45 8.13
N GLU A 169 -17.76 -7.10 6.93
CA GLU A 169 -19.01 -6.36 6.73
C GLU A 169 -20.24 -7.17 7.17
N GLU A 170 -20.33 -8.44 6.82
CA GLU A 170 -21.40 -9.34 7.27
C GLU A 170 -21.43 -9.45 8.80
N ARG A 171 -20.26 -9.53 9.45
CA ARG A 171 -20.15 -9.52 10.91
C ARG A 171 -20.64 -8.19 11.51
N ILE A 172 -20.31 -7.06 10.88
CA ILE A 172 -20.81 -5.74 11.31
C ILE A 172 -22.33 -5.66 11.20
N GLU A 173 -22.90 -6.13 10.09
CA GLU A 173 -24.36 -6.19 9.90
C GLU A 173 -25.05 -7.10 10.92
N ALA A 174 -24.37 -8.17 11.34
CA ALA A 174 -24.81 -9.06 12.41
C ALA A 174 -24.59 -8.50 13.83
N GLY A 175 -24.02 -7.30 13.99
CA GLY A 175 -23.83 -6.63 15.28
C GLY A 175 -22.50 -6.92 16.00
N ASP A 176 -21.47 -7.40 15.29
CA ASP A 176 -20.12 -7.57 15.85
C ASP A 176 -19.43 -6.19 16.01
N GLU A 177 -19.54 -5.62 17.22
CA GLU A 177 -18.93 -4.34 17.56
C GLU A 177 -17.39 -4.34 17.48
N LYS A 178 -16.74 -5.49 17.67
CA LYS A 178 -15.28 -5.60 17.53
C LYS A 178 -14.88 -5.50 16.06
N ALA A 179 -15.59 -6.22 15.19
CA ALA A 179 -15.39 -6.13 13.74
C ALA A 179 -15.57 -4.69 13.25
N LYS A 180 -16.64 -4.02 13.71
CA LYS A 180 -16.92 -2.61 13.40
C LYS A 180 -15.78 -1.68 13.82
N LEU A 181 -15.37 -1.75 15.08
CA LEU A 181 -14.30 -0.89 15.61
C LEU A 181 -12.98 -1.07 14.82
N VAL A 182 -12.59 -2.31 14.55
CA VAL A 182 -11.36 -2.61 13.83
C VAL A 182 -11.43 -2.12 12.38
N TYR A 183 -12.57 -2.32 11.71
CA TYR A 183 -12.76 -1.89 10.33
C TYR A 183 -12.81 -0.35 10.21
N GLU A 184 -13.49 0.33 11.14
CA GLU A 184 -13.48 1.79 11.23
C GLU A 184 -12.08 2.33 11.56
N ALA A 185 -11.30 1.66 12.41
CA ALA A 185 -9.92 2.03 12.69
C ALA A 185 -9.04 1.93 11.45
N MET A 186 -9.28 0.94 10.57
CA MET A 186 -8.57 0.81 9.30
C MET A 186 -8.89 2.01 8.39
N ALA A 187 -10.17 2.28 8.18
CA ALA A 187 -10.63 3.42 7.38
C ALA A 187 -10.10 4.76 7.92
N TYR A 188 -10.13 4.94 9.23
CA TYR A 188 -9.59 6.14 9.91
C TYR A 188 -8.11 6.35 9.61
N GLN A 189 -7.28 5.30 9.70
CA GLN A 189 -5.86 5.42 9.40
C GLN A 189 -5.60 5.74 7.92
N ILE A 190 -6.38 5.16 7.00
CA ILE A 190 -6.33 5.48 5.58
C ILE A 190 -6.66 6.95 5.34
N SER A 191 -7.72 7.47 5.97
CA SER A 191 -8.11 8.88 5.84
C SER A 191 -7.01 9.82 6.37
N LYS A 192 -6.36 9.49 7.50
CA LYS A 192 -5.22 10.27 8.00
C LYS A 192 -4.06 10.29 6.99
N GLU A 193 -3.74 9.16 6.39
CA GLU A 193 -2.65 9.05 5.43
C GLU A 193 -2.93 9.85 4.15
N ILE A 194 -4.19 9.87 3.69
CA ILE A 194 -4.66 10.76 2.62
C ILE A 194 -4.45 12.23 3.02
N GLY A 195 -4.82 12.61 4.24
CA GLY A 195 -4.58 13.96 4.76
C GLY A 195 -3.10 14.34 4.80
N ALA A 196 -2.23 13.44 5.26
CA ALA A 196 -0.79 13.62 5.26
C ALA A 196 -0.24 13.79 3.83
N SER A 197 -0.71 12.96 2.89
CA SER A 197 -0.34 13.05 1.46
C SER A 197 -0.78 14.38 0.83
N ALA A 198 -1.90 14.97 1.27
CA ALA A 198 -2.32 16.29 0.80
C ALA A 198 -1.36 17.40 1.25
N ALA A 199 -0.76 17.27 2.43
CA ALA A 199 0.26 18.20 2.92
C ALA A 199 1.55 18.13 2.09
N VAL A 200 1.97 16.93 1.66
CA VAL A 200 3.11 16.74 0.72
C VAL A 200 2.87 17.53 -0.57
N LEU A 201 1.65 17.52 -1.08
CA LEU A 201 1.24 18.24 -2.29
C LEU A 201 0.91 19.72 -2.03
N LYS A 202 1.16 20.24 -0.82
CA LYS A 202 0.89 21.63 -0.41
C LYS A 202 -0.57 22.04 -0.63
N GLY A 203 -1.49 21.10 -0.49
CA GLY A 203 -2.93 21.30 -0.71
C GLY A 203 -3.35 21.36 -2.19
N ASP A 204 -2.42 21.36 -3.14
CA ASP A 204 -2.74 21.28 -4.57
C ASP A 204 -3.06 19.83 -4.95
N VAL A 205 -4.31 19.44 -4.70
CA VAL A 205 -4.82 18.08 -4.95
C VAL A 205 -5.98 18.17 -5.92
N LYS A 206 -5.79 17.68 -7.16
CA LYS A 206 -6.85 17.68 -8.17
C LYS A 206 -7.96 16.69 -7.85
N ALA A 207 -7.59 15.52 -7.32
CA ALA A 207 -8.53 14.50 -6.87
C ALA A 207 -7.85 13.49 -5.92
N ILE A 208 -8.66 12.89 -5.07
CA ILE A 208 -8.33 11.70 -4.29
C ILE A 208 -9.01 10.51 -4.98
N LEU A 209 -8.22 9.53 -5.41
CA LEU A 209 -8.69 8.36 -6.14
C LEU A 209 -8.62 7.14 -5.22
N LEU A 210 -9.77 6.51 -4.98
CA LEU A 210 -9.87 5.26 -4.22
C LEU A 210 -9.95 4.09 -5.20
N THR A 211 -9.14 3.06 -4.97
CA THR A 211 -9.03 1.88 -5.85
C THR A 211 -8.72 0.63 -5.05
N GLY A 212 -8.79 -0.55 -5.69
CA GLY A 212 -8.63 -1.86 -5.04
C GLY A 212 -9.97 -2.49 -4.64
N GLY A 213 -9.94 -3.74 -4.21
CA GLY A 213 -11.15 -4.52 -3.93
C GLY A 213 -12.01 -3.96 -2.79
N ILE A 214 -11.36 -3.33 -1.79
CA ILE A 214 -12.03 -2.76 -0.62
C ILE A 214 -12.64 -1.39 -0.93
N ALA A 215 -12.23 -0.72 -2.02
CA ALA A 215 -12.75 0.60 -2.38
C ALA A 215 -14.26 0.63 -2.68
N TYR A 216 -14.86 -0.52 -2.97
CA TYR A 216 -16.30 -0.66 -3.23
C TYR A 216 -17.12 -0.96 -1.97
N SER A 217 -16.47 -1.10 -0.81
CA SER A 217 -17.12 -1.25 0.48
C SER A 217 -17.97 -0.04 0.81
N LYS A 218 -19.26 -0.26 1.13
CA LYS A 218 -20.16 0.80 1.62
C LYS A 218 -19.80 1.29 3.03
N ASN A 219 -19.08 0.49 3.80
CA ASN A 219 -18.70 0.80 5.18
C ASN A 219 -17.36 1.56 5.24
N VAL A 220 -16.44 1.32 4.30
CA VAL A 220 -15.20 2.10 4.15
C VAL A 220 -15.44 3.40 3.38
N TYR A 221 -16.28 3.36 2.35
CA TYR A 221 -16.69 4.54 1.60
C TYR A 221 -17.93 5.18 2.25
N ARG A 222 -17.73 6.23 3.06
CA ARG A 222 -18.83 7.09 3.53
C ARG A 222 -19.00 8.28 2.60
N ASN A 223 -20.18 8.40 2.00
CA ASN A 223 -20.58 9.52 1.11
C ASN A 223 -20.75 10.87 1.84
N ASP A 224 -20.48 10.93 3.14
CA ASP A 224 -20.75 12.10 3.99
C ASP A 224 -19.67 13.18 3.91
N CYS A 225 -18.56 12.93 3.20
CA CYS A 225 -17.50 13.90 2.94
C CYS A 225 -17.67 14.55 1.54
N ARG A 226 -18.76 15.30 1.35
CA ARG A 226 -18.91 16.27 0.25
C ARG A 226 -18.81 17.69 0.78
#